data_AF-A0A9N8EBU0-F1
#
_entry.id   AF-A0A9N8EBU0-F1
#
_cell.length_a   1.000
_cell.length_b   1.000
_cell.length_c   1.000
_cell.angle_alpha   90.00
_cell.angle_beta   90.00
_cell.angle_gamma   90.00
#
_symmetry.space_group_name_H-M   'P 1'
#
loop_
_entity.id
_entity.type
_entity.pdbx_description
1 polymer ?
#
loop_
_entity_poly.entity_id
_entity_poly.type
_entity_poly.pdbx_seq_one_letter_code
_entity_poly.pdbx_strand_id
1 'polypeptide(L)'
;MTISQEQNVEMKQKMDMLLASDADLQQEETPVAVNDNDAKATQPTQQQHPTTTRHPFQFIPLSMGGGGRSHVPSPGSRYLMEHEVTLEDLQTVTDKFYELAFQDKTLDKFIRSHNDPHGSRFAKWIHQKLSGSHVWDQDRAARGRGCPVHDRSSAHVAAWYSPKRPASERGEHFQLEDCRTWMRLHFWALRESGVMEKSPSFADYYVRFIAHFVRVYESTAPPFARDALRWSADPKNIEEYIRNGRKMKDVLGLNAYTAADQIPEDELYDREWPYNMEEPSSS
;
A
#
# COMPACT_ATOMS: atom_id res chain seq x y z
N MET A 1 30.50 -10.11 -11.64
CA MET A 1 31.07 -9.09 -10.76
C MET A 1 30.61 -9.38 -9.35
N THR A 2 31.53 -9.79 -8.48
CA THR A 2 31.29 -10.17 -7.08
C THR A 2 31.23 -8.92 -6.23
N ILE A 3 30.12 -8.70 -5.53
CA ILE A 3 29.98 -7.65 -4.51
C ILE A 3 31.03 -7.91 -3.43
N SER A 4 31.80 -6.90 -3.01
CA SER A 4 32.87 -7.08 -2.03
C SER A 4 32.30 -7.44 -0.65
N GLN A 5 33.07 -8.17 0.16
CA GLN A 5 32.67 -8.52 1.52
C GLN A 5 32.35 -7.27 2.38
N GLU A 6 33.07 -6.17 2.17
CA GLU A 6 32.83 -4.90 2.86
C GLU A 6 31.48 -4.28 2.48
N GLN A 7 31.11 -4.32 1.20
CA GLN A 7 29.79 -3.84 0.74
C GLN A 7 28.64 -4.66 1.34
N ASN A 8 28.85 -5.96 1.57
CA ASN A 8 27.85 -6.81 2.25
C ASN A 8 27.72 -6.50 3.75
N VAL A 9 28.82 -6.14 4.42
CA VAL A 9 28.79 -5.76 5.85
C VAL A 9 28.11 -4.42 6.04
N GLU A 10 28.43 -3.43 5.21
CA GLU A 10 27.79 -2.11 5.26
C GLU A 10 26.30 -2.19 4.92
N MET A 11 25.92 -3.02 3.94
CA MET A 11 24.53 -3.30 3.59
C MET A 11 23.77 -3.92 4.75
N LYS A 12 24.38 -4.87 5.45
CA LYS A 12 23.79 -5.49 6.65
C LYS A 12 23.56 -4.47 7.77
N GLN A 13 24.53 -3.60 8.04
CA GLN A 13 24.41 -2.56 9.07
C GLN A 13 23.31 -1.54 8.75
N LYS A 14 23.21 -1.09 7.49
CA LYS A 14 22.12 -0.21 7.05
C LYS A 14 20.75 -0.88 7.15
N MET A 15 20.67 -2.17 6.82
CA MET A 15 19.45 -2.97 6.97
C MET A 15 19.02 -3.09 8.44
N ASP A 16 19.96 -3.35 9.34
CA ASP A 16 19.70 -3.45 10.78
C ASP A 16 19.21 -2.10 11.35
N MET A 17 19.77 -0.96 10.91
CA MET A 17 19.31 0.38 11.31
C MET A 17 17.90 0.71 10.79
N LEU A 18 17.59 0.30 9.56
CA LEU A 18 16.26 0.51 8.96
C LEU A 18 15.18 -0.31 9.67
N LEU A 19 15.45 -1.58 9.97
CA LEU A 19 14.59 -2.44 10.76
C LEU A 19 14.35 -1.83 12.16
N ALA A 20 15.41 -1.31 12.79
CA ALA A 20 15.32 -0.69 14.10
C ALA A 20 14.53 0.63 14.12
N SER A 21 14.40 1.33 12.99
CA SER A 21 13.63 2.58 12.87
C SER A 21 12.16 2.38 12.54
N ASP A 22 11.75 1.16 12.19
CA ASP A 22 10.40 0.85 11.77
C ASP A 22 9.45 0.76 12.98
N ALA A 23 8.64 1.81 13.17
CA ALA A 23 7.68 1.89 14.27
C ALA A 23 6.63 0.76 14.25
N ASP A 24 6.35 0.16 13.09
CA ASP A 24 5.45 -1.01 13.02
C ASP A 24 6.15 -2.26 13.57
N LEU A 25 7.43 -2.49 13.26
CA LEU A 25 8.20 -3.61 13.83
C LEU A 25 8.38 -3.45 15.34
N GLN A 26 8.60 -2.22 15.82
CA GLN A 26 8.70 -1.94 17.26
C GLN A 26 7.39 -2.23 18.01
N GLN A 27 6.23 -2.03 17.38
CA GLN A 27 4.94 -2.39 17.97
C GLN A 27 4.72 -3.91 18.00
N GLU A 28 5.26 -4.64 17.01
CA GLU A 28 5.20 -6.11 16.93
C GLU A 28 6.05 -6.84 18.00
N GLU A 29 7.07 -6.20 18.59
CA GLU A 29 7.85 -6.78 19.71
C GLU A 29 7.09 -6.80 21.05
N THR A 30 5.93 -6.17 21.12
CA THR A 30 5.06 -6.20 22.30
C THR A 30 4.12 -7.41 22.20
N PRO A 31 4.25 -8.45 23.05
CA PRO A 31 3.35 -9.58 23.01
C PRO A 31 1.94 -9.13 23.42
N VAL A 32 1.03 -9.07 22.45
CA VAL A 32 -0.40 -8.91 22.72
C VAL A 32 -0.92 -10.28 23.14
N ALA A 33 -1.57 -10.33 24.31
CA ALA A 33 -2.14 -11.55 24.85
C ALA A 33 -3.06 -12.21 23.82
N VAL A 34 -2.71 -13.45 23.44
CA VAL A 34 -3.49 -14.29 22.54
C VAL A 34 -4.76 -14.69 23.27
N ASN A 35 -5.91 -14.17 22.84
CA ASN A 35 -7.19 -14.81 23.15
C ASN A 35 -7.44 -15.87 22.09
N ASP A 36 -7.03 -17.11 22.40
CA ASP A 36 -7.40 -18.31 21.66
C ASP A 36 -8.91 -18.52 21.80
N ASN A 37 -9.72 -18.08 20.84
CA ASN A 37 -11.12 -18.53 20.77
C ASN A 37 -11.82 -18.46 19.41
N ASP A 38 -11.12 -18.35 18.28
CA ASP A 38 -11.78 -18.46 16.98
C ASP A 38 -11.05 -19.40 16.02
N ALA A 39 -11.28 -20.70 16.23
CA ALA A 39 -10.97 -21.74 15.25
C ALA A 39 -12.18 -22.68 15.09
N LYS A 40 -13.14 -22.28 14.26
CA LYS A 40 -14.00 -23.23 13.54
C LYS A 40 -14.11 -22.84 12.07
N ALA A 41 -13.30 -23.52 11.27
CA ALA A 41 -13.38 -23.53 9.82
C ALA A 41 -14.74 -24.07 9.36
N THR A 42 -15.43 -23.31 8.50
CA THR A 42 -16.65 -23.75 7.83
C THR A 42 -16.32 -24.05 6.37
N GLN A 43 -16.78 -25.21 5.88
CA GLN A 43 -16.52 -25.74 4.54
C GLN A 43 -17.21 -24.92 3.43
N PRO A 44 -16.72 -24.99 2.17
CA PRO A 44 -17.19 -24.14 1.09
C PRO A 44 -18.54 -24.65 0.54
N THR A 45 -19.56 -23.80 0.61
CA THR A 45 -20.86 -24.05 -0.05
C THR A 45 -20.85 -23.38 -1.42
N GLN A 46 -21.44 -24.09 -2.39
CA GLN A 46 -21.40 -23.82 -3.83
C GLN A 46 -21.86 -22.40 -4.20
N GLN A 47 -21.07 -21.80 -5.10
CA GLN A 47 -21.21 -20.46 -5.65
C GLN A 47 -22.56 -20.24 -6.33
N GLN A 48 -23.30 -19.26 -5.83
CA GLN A 48 -24.25 -18.48 -6.62
C GLN A 48 -23.53 -17.18 -6.99
N HIS A 49 -23.60 -16.79 -8.27
CA HIS A 49 -23.08 -15.49 -8.73
C HIS A 49 -23.74 -14.36 -7.91
N PRO A 50 -22.97 -13.55 -7.16
CA PRO A 50 -23.57 -12.53 -6.32
C PRO A 50 -24.08 -11.38 -7.19
N THR A 51 -25.36 -11.06 -7.04
CA THR A 51 -25.83 -9.69 -7.23
C THR A 51 -24.87 -8.76 -6.48
N THR A 52 -24.20 -7.85 -7.19
CA THR A 52 -23.24 -6.92 -6.61
C THR A 52 -23.95 -6.02 -5.60
N THR A 53 -23.93 -6.40 -4.32
CA THR A 53 -24.47 -5.57 -3.24
C THR A 53 -23.70 -4.27 -3.23
N ARG A 54 -24.41 -3.16 -3.41
CA ARG A 54 -23.85 -1.82 -3.42
C ARG A 54 -24.11 -1.15 -2.08
N HIS A 55 -23.06 -0.71 -1.40
CA HIS A 55 -23.17 -0.05 -0.10
C HIS A 55 -23.34 1.47 -0.30
N PRO A 56 -24.22 2.13 0.46
CA PRO A 56 -24.30 3.59 0.45
C PRO A 56 -23.00 4.19 1.02
N PHE A 57 -22.68 5.41 0.60
CA PHE A 57 -21.51 6.11 1.13
C PHE A 57 -21.70 6.51 2.59
N GLN A 58 -20.69 6.24 3.41
CA GLN A 58 -20.49 6.71 4.76
C GLN A 58 -19.04 7.13 4.94
N PHE A 59 -18.84 8.35 5.44
CA PHE A 59 -17.50 8.82 5.78
C PHE A 59 -17.00 8.14 7.06
N ILE A 60 -15.76 7.63 7.04
CA ILE A 60 -15.12 6.96 8.17
C ILE A 60 -13.73 7.57 8.39
N PRO A 61 -13.46 8.29 9.49
CA PRO A 61 -12.14 8.92 9.71
C PRO A 61 -11.04 7.88 9.90
N LEU A 62 -9.80 8.24 9.55
CA LEU A 62 -8.63 7.42 9.91
C LEU A 62 -8.41 7.52 11.42
N SER A 63 -8.16 6.39 12.07
CA SER A 63 -7.78 6.38 13.48
C SER A 63 -6.26 6.25 13.62
N MET A 64 -5.67 7.09 14.47
CA MET A 64 -4.24 7.22 14.64
C MET A 64 -3.84 6.96 16.10
N GLY A 65 -2.87 6.08 16.31
CA GLY A 65 -2.19 5.80 17.57
C GLY A 65 -0.75 6.32 17.60
N GLY A 66 -0.02 6.01 18.69
CA GLY A 66 1.41 6.34 18.80
C GLY A 66 1.72 7.84 18.70
N GLY A 67 0.86 8.70 19.26
CA GLY A 67 0.99 10.15 19.14
C GLY A 67 0.69 10.69 17.73
N GLY A 68 -0.21 10.03 16.99
CA GLY A 68 -0.63 10.45 15.65
C GLY A 68 0.22 9.89 14.50
N ARG A 69 1.14 8.97 14.79
CA ARG A 69 2.14 8.46 13.83
C ARG A 69 1.75 7.13 13.19
N SER A 70 1.05 6.28 13.91
CA SER A 70 0.72 4.93 13.46
C SER A 70 -0.78 4.82 13.21
N HIS A 71 -1.17 4.30 12.06
CA HIS A 71 -2.57 3.91 11.85
C HIS A 71 -2.97 2.79 12.81
N VAL A 72 -4.20 2.87 13.35
CA VAL A 72 -4.80 1.82 14.17
C VAL A 72 -6.20 1.46 13.64
N PRO A 73 -6.62 0.17 13.69
CA PRO A 73 -7.98 -0.21 13.30
C PRO A 73 -9.05 0.47 14.19
N SER A 74 -10.04 1.09 13.57
CA SER A 74 -11.18 1.73 14.23
C SER A 74 -12.44 0.85 14.15
N PRO A 75 -13.51 1.13 14.91
CA PRO A 75 -14.79 0.45 14.71
C PRO A 75 -15.30 0.57 13.25
N GLY A 76 -15.12 1.74 12.63
CA GLY A 76 -15.52 1.95 11.23
C GLY A 76 -14.66 1.17 10.23
N SER A 77 -13.35 1.12 10.40
CA SER A 77 -12.50 0.34 9.48
C SER A 77 -12.74 -1.17 9.60
N ARG A 78 -13.05 -1.66 10.82
CA ARG A 78 -13.50 -3.05 11.03
C ARG A 78 -14.81 -3.33 10.34
N TYR A 79 -15.80 -2.43 10.48
CA TYR A 79 -17.09 -2.55 9.79
C TYR A 79 -16.92 -2.71 8.28
N LEU A 80 -16.05 -1.91 7.64
CA LEU A 80 -15.75 -2.04 6.22
C LEU A 80 -15.24 -3.44 5.85
N MET A 81 -14.35 -4.02 6.66
CA MET A 81 -13.76 -5.35 6.42
C MET A 81 -14.73 -6.50 6.71
N GLU A 82 -15.63 -6.33 7.67
CA GLU A 82 -16.59 -7.36 8.06
C GLU A 82 -17.81 -7.40 7.13
N HIS A 83 -18.19 -6.27 6.55
CA HIS A 83 -19.49 -6.14 5.87
C HIS A 83 -19.43 -5.64 4.42
N GLU A 84 -18.39 -4.92 4.00
CA GLU A 84 -18.38 -4.28 2.68
C GLU A 84 -17.32 -4.84 1.73
N VAL A 85 -16.13 -5.13 2.23
CA VAL A 85 -14.97 -5.57 1.43
C VAL A 85 -14.29 -6.75 2.10
N THR A 86 -14.19 -7.85 1.38
CA THR A 86 -13.58 -9.11 1.84
C THR A 86 -12.08 -9.16 1.54
N LEU A 87 -11.36 -10.10 2.16
CA LEU A 87 -9.96 -10.38 1.79
C LEU A 87 -9.79 -10.76 0.32
N GLU A 88 -10.77 -11.43 -0.29
CA GLU A 88 -10.75 -11.80 -1.71
C GLU A 88 -10.88 -10.55 -2.63
N ASP A 89 -11.72 -9.59 -2.23
CA ASP A 89 -11.82 -8.30 -2.93
C ASP A 89 -10.48 -7.56 -2.88
N LEU A 90 -9.83 -7.52 -1.71
CA LEU A 90 -8.50 -6.93 -1.54
C LEU A 90 -7.46 -7.66 -2.38
N GLN A 91 -7.48 -8.99 -2.42
CA GLN A 91 -6.58 -9.78 -3.24
C GLN A 91 -6.79 -9.49 -4.74
N THR A 92 -8.04 -9.34 -5.18
CA THR A 92 -8.35 -8.96 -6.57
C THR A 92 -7.76 -7.60 -6.93
N VAL A 93 -7.86 -6.62 -6.03
CA VAL A 93 -7.22 -5.29 -6.20
C VAL A 93 -5.70 -5.42 -6.30
N THR A 94 -5.08 -6.13 -5.36
CA THR A 94 -3.61 -6.18 -5.28
C THR A 94 -2.98 -7.05 -6.37
N ASP A 95 -3.63 -8.15 -6.78
CA ASP A 95 -3.18 -8.97 -7.92
C ASP A 95 -3.22 -8.12 -9.21
N LYS A 96 -4.33 -7.40 -9.48
CA LYS A 96 -4.42 -6.45 -10.60
C LYS A 96 -3.35 -5.36 -10.54
N PHE A 97 -3.08 -4.82 -9.35
CA PHE A 97 -2.02 -3.82 -9.19
C PHE A 97 -0.66 -4.39 -9.62
N TYR A 98 -0.30 -5.59 -9.17
CA TYR A 98 0.97 -6.20 -9.55
C TYR A 98 1.03 -6.59 -11.03
N GLU A 99 -0.08 -7.03 -11.65
CA GLU A 99 -0.16 -7.19 -13.10
C GLU A 99 0.19 -5.90 -13.85
N LEU A 100 -0.30 -4.75 -13.38
CA LEU A 100 0.04 -3.43 -13.94
C LEU A 100 1.50 -3.06 -13.65
N ALA A 101 1.96 -3.25 -12.41
CA ALA A 101 3.30 -2.88 -11.97
C ALA A 101 4.41 -3.68 -12.65
N PHE A 102 4.19 -4.96 -12.96
CA PHE A 102 5.15 -5.79 -13.71
C PHE A 102 5.39 -5.28 -15.14
N GLN A 103 4.42 -4.56 -15.70
CA GLN A 103 4.49 -4.00 -17.05
C GLN A 103 5.05 -2.57 -17.07
N ASP A 104 5.13 -1.91 -15.92
CA ASP A 104 5.68 -0.56 -15.77
C ASP A 104 7.18 -0.63 -15.46
N LYS A 105 8.02 -0.03 -16.31
CA LYS A 105 9.49 -0.10 -16.14
C LYS A 105 10.01 0.70 -14.94
N THR A 106 9.26 1.70 -14.48
CA THR A 106 9.59 2.49 -13.29
C THR A 106 9.40 1.64 -12.04
N LEU A 107 8.33 0.84 -11.96
CA LEU A 107 8.06 -0.01 -10.81
C LEU A 107 8.73 -1.39 -10.88
N ASP A 108 8.81 -2.02 -12.06
CA ASP A 108 9.31 -3.39 -12.19
C ASP A 108 10.76 -3.55 -11.69
N LYS A 109 11.57 -2.48 -11.78
CA LYS A 109 12.95 -2.50 -11.26
C LYS A 109 13.02 -2.79 -9.76
N PHE A 110 11.95 -2.50 -9.01
CA PHE A 110 11.84 -2.78 -7.58
C PHE A 110 11.30 -4.17 -7.27
N ILE A 111 10.74 -4.87 -8.26
CA ILE A 111 10.08 -6.16 -8.08
C ILE A 111 11.06 -7.26 -8.46
N ARG A 112 11.62 -7.94 -7.45
CA ARG A 112 12.67 -8.95 -7.65
C ARG A 112 12.22 -10.14 -8.51
N SER A 113 11.04 -10.67 -8.25
CA SER A 113 10.49 -11.89 -8.86
C SER A 113 9.01 -11.68 -9.15
N HIS A 114 8.53 -12.02 -10.35
CA HIS A 114 7.10 -11.97 -10.67
C HIS A 114 6.32 -13.18 -10.13
N ASN A 115 7.03 -14.25 -9.74
CA ASN A 115 6.44 -15.48 -9.23
C ASN A 115 6.13 -15.44 -7.74
N ASP A 116 6.57 -14.39 -7.04
CA ASP A 116 6.25 -14.25 -5.62
C ASP A 116 4.76 -13.89 -5.46
N PRO A 117 4.09 -14.35 -4.39
CA PRO A 117 2.65 -14.10 -4.18
C PRO A 117 2.39 -12.68 -3.66
N HIS A 118 2.83 -11.67 -4.41
CA HIS A 118 2.85 -10.28 -3.98
C HIS A 118 1.47 -9.75 -3.64
N GLY A 119 0.47 -9.97 -4.51
CA GLY A 119 -0.88 -9.47 -4.29
C GLY A 119 -1.52 -10.11 -3.06
N SER A 120 -1.45 -11.43 -2.91
CA SER A 120 -1.95 -12.11 -1.69
C SER A 120 -1.28 -11.60 -0.41
N ARG A 121 0.04 -11.39 -0.42
CA ARG A 121 0.77 -10.82 0.73
C ARG A 121 0.30 -9.43 1.08
N PHE A 122 0.16 -8.57 0.06
CA PHE A 122 -0.28 -7.20 0.25
C PHE A 122 -1.73 -7.13 0.74
N ALA A 123 -2.62 -7.96 0.20
CA ALA A 123 -4.02 -8.04 0.63
C ALA A 123 -4.15 -8.45 2.11
N LYS A 124 -3.40 -9.47 2.54
CA LYS A 124 -3.37 -9.90 3.96
C LYS A 124 -2.85 -8.79 4.88
N TRP A 125 -1.80 -8.07 4.45
CA TRP A 125 -1.28 -6.93 5.21
C TRP A 125 -2.32 -5.80 5.32
N ILE A 126 -2.99 -5.42 4.23
CA ILE A 126 -4.08 -4.43 4.25
C ILE A 126 -5.18 -4.90 5.20
N HIS A 127 -5.66 -6.13 5.03
CA HIS A 127 -6.72 -6.69 5.85
C HIS A 127 -6.37 -6.62 7.34
N GLN A 128 -5.16 -7.05 7.72
CA GLN A 128 -4.67 -6.93 9.11
C GLN A 128 -4.61 -5.48 9.59
N LYS A 129 -4.09 -4.53 8.79
CA LYS A 129 -4.05 -3.12 9.17
C LYS A 129 -5.44 -2.50 9.34
N LEU A 130 -6.45 -2.95 8.60
CA LEU A 130 -7.79 -2.36 8.64
C LEU A 130 -8.73 -3.02 9.64
N SER A 131 -8.57 -4.32 9.90
CA SER A 131 -9.41 -5.09 10.83
C SER A 131 -8.79 -5.30 12.21
N GLY A 132 -7.45 -5.35 12.30
CA GLY A 132 -6.73 -5.86 13.46
C GLY A 132 -6.65 -7.39 13.52
N SER A 133 -7.04 -8.11 12.46
CA SER A 133 -6.86 -9.57 12.37
C SER A 133 -5.37 -9.97 12.37
N HIS A 134 -5.07 -11.25 12.61
CA HIS A 134 -3.70 -11.80 12.58
C HIS A 134 -3.37 -12.59 11.30
N VAL A 135 -4.13 -12.42 10.22
CA VAL A 135 -3.97 -13.22 8.99
C VAL A 135 -2.60 -13.05 8.34
N TRP A 136 -2.01 -11.85 8.43
CA TRP A 136 -0.68 -11.60 7.90
C TRP A 136 0.39 -12.24 8.79
N ASP A 137 0.27 -12.14 10.12
CA ASP A 137 1.21 -12.75 11.05
C ASP A 137 1.25 -14.27 10.92
N GLN A 138 0.09 -14.90 10.81
CA GLN A 138 -0.03 -16.34 10.60
C GLN A 138 0.60 -16.77 9.27
N ASP A 139 0.35 -16.02 8.19
CA ASP A 139 0.97 -16.28 6.89
C ASP A 139 2.49 -16.15 6.97
N ARG A 140 3.01 -15.12 7.65
CA ARG A 140 4.46 -14.95 7.87
C ARG A 140 5.06 -16.12 8.66
N ALA A 141 4.44 -16.50 9.77
CA ALA A 141 4.92 -17.57 10.63
C ALA A 141 4.97 -18.93 9.92
N ALA A 142 4.04 -19.16 8.97
CA ALA A 142 4.02 -20.36 8.15
C ALA A 142 5.13 -20.40 7.07
N ARG A 143 5.80 -19.27 6.78
CA ARG A 143 6.89 -19.25 5.80
C ARG A 143 8.13 -19.92 6.40
N GLY A 144 8.63 -20.96 5.74
CA GLY A 144 9.84 -21.67 6.16
C GLY A 144 11.08 -20.75 6.26
N ARG A 145 12.08 -21.20 7.03
CA ARG A 145 13.39 -20.54 7.15
C ARG A 145 14.02 -20.49 5.75
N GLY A 146 14.06 -19.31 5.13
CA GLY A 146 14.57 -19.13 3.76
C GLY A 146 13.72 -18.22 2.86
N CYS A 147 12.57 -17.72 3.31
CA CYS A 147 11.81 -16.73 2.55
C CYS A 147 12.52 -15.35 2.60
N PRO A 148 13.04 -14.80 1.50
CA PRO A 148 13.84 -13.56 1.54
C PRO A 148 13.03 -12.31 1.94
N VAL A 149 11.70 -12.39 1.88
CA VAL A 149 10.78 -11.32 2.24
C VAL A 149 9.85 -11.86 3.33
N HIS A 150 10.22 -11.56 4.57
CA HIS A 150 9.51 -12.03 5.75
C HIS A 150 8.43 -11.03 6.20
N ASP A 151 8.71 -9.73 6.12
CA ASP A 151 7.85 -8.64 6.58
C ASP A 151 7.87 -7.45 5.59
N ARG A 152 7.19 -6.36 5.95
CA ARG A 152 7.16 -5.14 5.13
C ARG A 152 8.55 -4.56 4.93
N SER A 153 9.34 -4.47 5.98
CA SER A 153 10.62 -3.73 5.98
C SER A 153 11.66 -4.47 5.14
N SER A 154 11.80 -5.78 5.33
CA SER A 154 12.62 -6.65 4.50
C SER A 154 12.16 -6.66 3.03
N ALA A 155 10.86 -6.56 2.75
CA ALA A 155 10.34 -6.41 1.38
C ALA A 155 10.86 -5.13 0.70
N HIS A 156 10.78 -3.98 1.39
CA HIS A 156 11.20 -2.71 0.83
C HIS A 156 12.72 -2.60 0.73
N VAL A 157 13.48 -3.16 1.68
CA VAL A 157 14.94 -3.28 1.54
C VAL A 157 15.30 -4.14 0.32
N ALA A 158 14.63 -5.28 0.12
CA ALA A 158 14.86 -6.10 -1.07
C ALA A 158 14.53 -5.34 -2.38
N ALA A 159 13.53 -4.47 -2.36
CA ALA A 159 13.21 -3.58 -3.47
C ALA A 159 14.31 -2.54 -3.71
N TRP A 160 14.78 -1.86 -2.65
CA TRP A 160 15.83 -0.84 -2.76
C TRP A 160 17.15 -1.42 -3.29
N TYR A 161 17.48 -2.64 -2.90
CA TYR A 161 18.68 -3.34 -3.36
C TYR A 161 18.44 -4.29 -4.54
N SER A 162 17.31 -4.15 -5.23
CA SER A 162 16.96 -5.04 -6.35
C SER A 162 18.08 -5.07 -7.41
N PRO A 163 18.49 -6.27 -7.90
CA PRO A 163 19.52 -6.39 -8.93
C PRO A 163 19.07 -5.85 -10.29
N LYS A 164 17.75 -5.66 -10.50
CA LYS A 164 17.22 -5.03 -11.71
C LYS A 164 17.54 -3.53 -11.80
N ARG A 165 17.87 -2.88 -10.67
CA ARG A 165 18.25 -1.47 -10.64
C ARG A 165 19.71 -1.26 -11.11
N PRO A 166 20.01 -0.11 -11.75
CA PRO A 166 21.38 0.32 -12.01
C PRO A 166 22.22 0.28 -10.74
N ALA A 167 23.49 -0.13 -10.84
CA ALA A 167 24.35 -0.29 -9.67
C ALA A 167 24.52 1.01 -8.86
N SER A 168 24.47 2.16 -9.53
CA SER A 168 24.54 3.49 -8.91
C SER A 168 23.29 3.88 -8.10
N GLU A 169 22.14 3.25 -8.35
CA GLU A 169 20.86 3.58 -7.69
C GLU A 169 20.50 2.58 -6.57
N ARG A 170 21.24 1.46 -6.43
CA ARG A 170 20.91 0.42 -5.45
C ARG A 170 21.10 0.94 -4.03
N GLY A 171 20.07 0.76 -3.20
CA GLY A 171 19.99 1.28 -1.85
C GLY A 171 19.33 2.65 -1.72
N GLU A 172 19.09 3.36 -2.83
CA GLU A 172 18.29 4.57 -2.79
C GLU A 172 16.82 4.22 -2.50
N HIS A 173 16.17 5.03 -1.66
CA HIS A 173 14.76 4.86 -1.31
C HIS A 173 13.86 5.24 -2.49
N PHE A 174 12.56 4.97 -2.36
CA PHE A 174 11.58 5.41 -3.36
C PHE A 174 11.57 6.93 -3.46
N GLN A 175 11.53 7.42 -4.68
CA GLN A 175 11.44 8.84 -4.98
C GLN A 175 9.98 9.24 -5.24
N LEU A 176 9.72 10.54 -5.30
CA LEU A 176 8.37 11.06 -5.53
C LEU A 176 7.72 10.48 -6.79
N GLU A 177 8.49 10.35 -7.89
CA GLU A 177 8.00 9.77 -9.13
C GLU A 177 7.62 8.29 -9.01
N ASP A 178 8.36 7.52 -8.21
CA ASP A 178 8.06 6.11 -7.94
C ASP A 178 6.73 6.00 -7.17
N CYS A 179 6.58 6.80 -6.11
CA CYS A 179 5.37 6.83 -5.28
C CYS A 179 4.13 7.28 -6.07
N ARG A 180 4.26 8.31 -6.92
CA ARG A 180 3.16 8.79 -7.78
C ARG A 180 2.76 7.75 -8.82
N THR A 181 3.73 7.10 -9.47
CA THR A 181 3.48 6.01 -10.41
C THR A 181 2.78 4.83 -9.72
N TRP A 182 3.27 4.46 -8.54
CA TRP A 182 2.67 3.42 -7.70
C TRP A 182 1.21 3.74 -7.37
N MET A 183 0.91 4.95 -6.86
CA MET A 183 -0.46 5.33 -6.50
C MET A 183 -1.41 5.33 -7.70
N ARG A 184 -0.97 5.83 -8.85
CA ARG A 184 -1.79 5.86 -10.08
C ARG A 184 -2.16 4.47 -10.56
N LEU A 185 -1.20 3.54 -10.62
CA LEU A 185 -1.48 2.15 -11.00
C LEU A 185 -2.30 1.42 -9.94
N HIS A 186 -2.06 1.68 -8.66
CA HIS A 186 -2.81 1.06 -7.57
C HIS A 186 -4.27 1.52 -7.54
N PHE A 187 -4.55 2.81 -7.73
CA PHE A 187 -5.91 3.33 -7.81
C PHE A 187 -6.60 3.00 -9.14
N TRP A 188 -5.85 2.72 -10.20
CA TRP A 188 -6.42 2.11 -11.40
C TRP A 188 -6.85 0.67 -11.13
N ALA A 189 -6.01 -0.14 -10.48
CA ALA A 189 -6.38 -1.50 -10.07
C ALA A 189 -7.59 -1.55 -9.11
N LEU A 190 -7.67 -0.60 -8.17
CA LEU A 190 -8.80 -0.45 -7.25
C LEU A 190 -10.12 -0.20 -8.00
N ARG A 191 -10.07 0.54 -9.12
CA ARG A 191 -11.23 0.80 -9.97
C ARG A 191 -11.62 -0.44 -10.78
N GLU A 192 -10.63 -1.04 -11.45
CA GLU A 192 -10.84 -2.21 -12.32
C GLU A 192 -11.24 -3.49 -11.56
N SER A 193 -11.10 -3.52 -10.24
CA SER A 193 -11.59 -4.63 -9.42
C SER A 193 -13.09 -4.55 -9.11
N GLY A 194 -13.74 -3.40 -9.35
CA GLY A 194 -15.14 -3.16 -8.97
C GLY A 194 -15.34 -2.81 -7.49
N VAL A 195 -14.27 -2.74 -6.70
CA VAL A 195 -14.36 -2.46 -5.25
C VAL A 195 -14.86 -1.04 -4.98
N MET A 196 -14.51 -0.06 -5.83
CA MET A 196 -15.00 1.31 -5.70
C MET A 196 -16.51 1.41 -5.88
N GLU A 197 -17.07 0.65 -6.82
CA GLU A 197 -18.49 0.62 -7.12
C GLU A 197 -19.25 -0.11 -6.01
N LYS A 198 -18.68 -1.21 -5.51
CA LYS A 198 -19.22 -2.03 -4.42
C LYS A 198 -19.32 -1.24 -3.11
N SER A 199 -18.22 -0.60 -2.70
CA SER A 199 -18.13 0.17 -1.45
C SER A 199 -17.43 1.52 -1.69
N PRO A 200 -18.21 2.60 -1.90
CA PRO A 200 -17.65 3.94 -2.00
C PRO A 200 -17.05 4.42 -0.66
N SER A 201 -17.59 3.96 0.47
CA SER A 201 -17.06 4.22 1.83
C SER A 201 -15.64 3.66 1.99
N PHE A 202 -15.45 2.39 1.58
CA PHE A 202 -14.13 1.77 1.59
C PHE A 202 -13.18 2.47 0.62
N ALA A 203 -13.61 2.82 -0.59
CA ALA A 203 -12.74 3.49 -1.55
C ALA A 203 -12.20 4.83 -1.02
N ASP A 204 -13.07 5.67 -0.43
CA ASP A 204 -12.66 6.93 0.21
C ASP A 204 -11.68 6.68 1.37
N TYR A 205 -12.03 5.76 2.28
CA TYR A 205 -11.19 5.39 3.40
C TYR A 205 -9.82 4.87 2.94
N TYR A 206 -9.81 4.02 1.91
CA TYR A 206 -8.63 3.33 1.43
C TYR A 206 -7.67 4.27 0.71
N VAL A 207 -8.17 5.25 -0.05
CA VAL A 207 -7.31 6.28 -0.66
C VAL A 207 -6.60 7.11 0.41
N ARG A 208 -7.33 7.52 1.46
CA ARG A 208 -6.74 8.22 2.62
C ARG A 208 -5.73 7.36 3.36
N PHE A 209 -6.05 6.08 3.57
CA PHE A 209 -5.13 5.11 4.17
C PHE A 209 -3.83 4.96 3.36
N ILE A 210 -3.91 4.81 2.03
CA ILE A 210 -2.72 4.73 1.16
C ILE A 210 -1.91 6.02 1.22
N ALA A 211 -2.56 7.19 1.20
CA ALA A 211 -1.89 8.48 1.33
C ALA A 211 -1.13 8.61 2.67
N HIS A 212 -1.69 8.07 3.76
CA HIS A 212 -0.98 8.01 5.04
C HIS A 212 0.26 7.11 4.96
N PHE A 213 0.14 5.90 4.40
CA PHE A 213 1.25 4.95 4.37
C PHE A 213 2.35 5.32 3.38
N VAL A 214 2.03 5.96 2.25
CA VAL A 214 3.05 6.37 1.27
C VAL A 214 4.02 7.40 1.86
N ARG A 215 3.58 8.18 2.85
CA ARG A 215 4.40 9.15 3.59
C ARG A 215 5.65 8.55 4.24
N VAL A 216 5.59 7.26 4.62
CA VAL A 216 6.74 6.55 5.21
C VAL A 216 7.88 6.39 4.20
N TYR A 217 7.55 6.32 2.93
CA TYR A 217 8.50 6.13 1.83
C TYR A 217 8.94 7.45 1.23
N GLU A 218 7.97 8.33 0.98
CA GLU A 218 8.22 9.68 0.51
C GLU A 218 7.20 10.64 1.12
N SER A 219 7.68 11.44 2.07
CA SER A 219 6.96 12.48 2.79
C SER A 219 6.21 13.51 1.93
N THR A 220 6.67 13.81 0.69
CA THR A 220 5.99 14.78 -0.20
C THR A 220 4.97 14.15 -1.14
N ALA A 221 4.85 12.82 -1.16
CA ALA A 221 3.89 12.10 -1.99
C ALA A 221 2.40 12.22 -1.58
N PRO A 222 2.01 12.32 -0.29
CA PRO A 222 0.59 12.26 0.10
C PRO A 222 -0.35 13.23 -0.63
N PRO A 223 -0.02 14.52 -0.85
CA PRO A 223 -0.89 15.45 -1.59
C PRO A 223 -1.29 14.95 -2.98
N PHE A 224 -0.48 14.09 -3.61
CA PHE A 224 -0.74 13.54 -4.94
C PHE A 224 -1.69 12.34 -4.95
N ALA A 225 -2.17 11.81 -3.81
CA ALA A 225 -3.05 10.65 -3.85
C ALA A 225 -4.43 10.99 -4.46
N ARG A 226 -4.97 12.18 -4.19
CA ARG A 226 -6.20 12.66 -4.85
C ARG A 226 -6.00 12.83 -6.36
N ASP A 227 -4.85 13.38 -6.78
CA ASP A 227 -4.47 13.45 -8.19
C ASP A 227 -4.38 12.06 -8.83
N ALA A 228 -3.71 11.11 -8.18
CA ALA A 228 -3.57 9.75 -8.68
C ALA A 228 -4.94 9.06 -8.85
N LEU A 229 -5.89 9.31 -7.94
CA LEU A 229 -7.25 8.79 -8.03
C LEU A 229 -8.04 9.41 -9.19
N ARG A 230 -7.91 10.72 -9.41
CA ARG A 230 -8.50 11.41 -10.58
C ARG A 230 -7.88 10.93 -11.88
N TRP A 231 -6.56 10.78 -11.90
CA TRP A 231 -5.81 10.30 -13.05
C TRP A 231 -6.32 8.92 -13.49
N SER A 232 -6.57 8.01 -12.54
CA SER A 232 -7.06 6.65 -12.84
C SER A 232 -8.53 6.61 -13.29
N ALA A 233 -9.27 7.72 -13.16
CA ALA A 233 -10.66 7.83 -13.59
C ALA A 233 -10.81 8.26 -15.05
N ASP A 234 -9.78 8.84 -15.67
CA ASP A 234 -9.83 9.32 -17.04
C ASP A 234 -9.27 8.27 -18.02
N PRO A 235 -10.09 7.66 -18.90
CA PRO A 235 -9.62 6.70 -19.90
C PRO A 235 -8.51 7.25 -20.80
N LYS A 236 -8.49 8.56 -21.07
CA LYS A 236 -7.46 9.18 -21.92
C LYS A 236 -6.08 9.10 -21.29
N ASN A 237 -6.00 9.20 -19.96
CA ASN A 237 -4.75 9.07 -19.23
C ASN A 237 -4.20 7.63 -19.33
N ILE A 238 -5.09 6.65 -19.23
CA ILE A 238 -4.74 5.24 -19.39
C ILE A 238 -4.26 4.95 -20.81
N GLU A 239 -4.96 5.50 -21.82
CA GLU A 239 -4.59 5.38 -23.23
C GLU A 239 -3.23 6.05 -23.53
N GLU A 240 -2.97 7.27 -23.04
CA GLU A 240 -1.64 7.91 -23.12
C GLU A 240 -0.57 7.04 -22.49
N TYR A 241 -0.80 6.55 -21.26
CA TYR A 241 0.15 5.72 -20.54
C TYR A 241 0.52 4.47 -21.34
N ILE A 242 -0.47 3.76 -21.89
CA ILE A 242 -0.25 2.59 -22.74
C ILE A 242 0.50 2.99 -24.03
N ARG A 243 0.05 4.04 -24.72
CA ARG A 243 0.68 4.55 -25.95
C ARG A 243 2.13 4.99 -25.73
N ASN A 244 2.45 5.50 -24.55
CA ASN A 244 3.82 5.87 -24.16
C ASN A 244 4.69 4.68 -23.77
N GLY A 245 4.23 3.45 -24.04
CA GLY A 245 4.94 2.23 -23.68
C GLY A 245 4.95 2.00 -22.18
N ARG A 246 3.83 2.30 -21.51
CA ARG A 246 3.63 2.17 -20.06
C ARG A 246 4.64 2.99 -19.28
N LYS A 247 4.67 4.29 -19.57
CA LYS A 247 5.49 5.30 -18.89
C LYS A 247 4.69 6.57 -18.63
N MET A 248 4.68 7.03 -17.39
CA MET A 248 4.02 8.27 -16.98
C MET A 248 4.93 9.47 -17.23
N LYS A 249 5.02 9.93 -18.49
CA LYS A 249 5.92 11.04 -18.89
C LYS A 249 5.61 12.36 -18.18
N ASP A 250 4.39 12.52 -17.69
CA ASP A 250 3.92 13.66 -16.90
C ASP A 250 4.32 13.55 -15.41
N VAL A 251 4.95 12.46 -14.99
CA VAL A 251 5.44 12.23 -13.61
C VAL A 251 6.96 12.15 -13.57
N LEU A 252 7.56 11.42 -14.52
CA LEU A 252 8.98 11.10 -14.50
C LEU A 252 9.87 12.35 -14.72
N GLY A 253 10.88 12.50 -13.86
CA GLY A 253 11.87 13.58 -13.91
C GLY A 253 11.40 14.90 -13.31
N LEU A 254 10.19 14.97 -12.73
CA LEU A 254 9.71 16.16 -12.06
C LEU A 254 10.25 16.24 -10.64
N ASN A 255 10.73 17.44 -10.25
CA ASN A 255 10.98 17.74 -8.85
C ASN A 255 9.66 18.08 -8.13
N ALA A 256 9.68 18.11 -6.79
CA ALA A 256 8.49 18.35 -5.98
C ALA A 256 7.80 19.69 -6.32
N TYR A 257 8.56 20.74 -6.64
CA TYR A 257 8.01 22.04 -7.01
C TYR A 257 7.21 21.99 -8.32
N THR A 258 7.79 21.39 -9.37
CA THR A 258 7.12 21.28 -10.68
C THR A 258 5.96 20.29 -10.62
N ALA A 259 6.08 19.24 -9.80
CA ALA A 259 4.99 18.31 -9.54
C ALA A 259 3.82 19.01 -8.85
N ALA A 260 4.08 19.91 -7.90
CA ALA A 260 3.04 20.63 -7.16
C ALA A 260 2.11 21.45 -8.07
N ASP A 261 2.62 21.99 -9.19
CA ASP A 261 1.81 22.72 -10.19
C ASP A 261 0.75 21.84 -10.87
N GLN A 262 0.80 20.51 -10.69
CA GLN A 262 -0.13 19.56 -11.30
C GLN A 262 -1.36 19.28 -10.42
N ILE A 263 -1.38 19.76 -9.18
CA ILE A 263 -2.51 19.55 -8.26
C ILE A 263 -3.10 20.91 -7.83
N PRO A 264 -4.40 20.95 -7.47
CA PRO A 264 -5.00 22.18 -6.95
C PRO A 264 -4.28 22.70 -5.70
N GLU A 265 -4.15 24.03 -5.59
CA GLU A 265 -3.43 24.68 -4.49
C GLU A 265 -4.02 24.35 -3.11
N ASP A 266 -5.34 24.26 -3.03
CA ASP A 266 -6.07 23.89 -1.81
C ASP A 266 -5.78 22.44 -1.39
N GLU A 267 -5.49 21.54 -2.33
CA GLU A 267 -5.09 20.17 -2.01
C GLU A 267 -3.64 20.05 -1.55
N LEU A 268 -2.75 20.89 -2.10
CA LEU A 268 -1.33 20.90 -1.77
C LEU A 268 -1.07 21.34 -0.31
N TYR A 269 -1.86 22.29 0.18
CA TYR A 269 -1.72 22.87 1.51
C TYR A 269 -2.75 22.35 2.52
N ASP A 270 -3.51 21.31 2.16
CA ASP A 270 -4.45 20.64 3.04
C ASP A 270 -3.71 19.93 4.18
N ARG A 271 -3.94 20.40 5.42
CA ARG A 271 -3.31 19.86 6.63
C ARG A 271 -4.21 18.87 7.38
N GLU A 272 -5.47 18.77 6.98
CA GLU A 272 -6.44 17.90 7.63
C GLU A 272 -6.50 16.56 6.91
N TRP A 273 -6.49 16.58 5.59
CA TRP A 273 -6.43 15.38 4.77
C TRP A 273 -5.03 14.72 4.88
N PRO A 274 -4.92 13.38 4.98
CA PRO A 274 -5.97 12.36 4.85
C PRO A 274 -6.69 11.97 6.15
N TYR A 275 -6.48 12.70 7.24
CA TYR A 275 -6.90 12.29 8.58
C TYR A 275 -8.33 12.72 8.90
N ASN A 276 -8.68 13.96 8.57
CA ASN A 276 -10.01 14.57 8.78
C ASN A 276 -10.54 14.25 10.19
N MET A 277 -9.72 14.54 11.21
CA MET A 277 -10.06 14.26 12.60
C MET A 277 -11.37 14.99 12.94
N GLU A 278 -12.29 14.32 13.62
CA GLU A 278 -13.41 15.03 14.25
C GLU A 278 -12.80 16.10 15.18
N GLU A 279 -13.27 17.34 15.08
CA GLU A 279 -12.91 18.35 16.08
C GLU A 279 -13.21 17.74 17.46
N PRO A 280 -12.28 17.85 18.43
CA PRO A 280 -12.56 17.37 19.77
C PRO A 280 -13.84 18.07 20.24
N SER A 281 -14.89 17.28 20.45
CA SER A 281 -16.17 17.76 20.97
C SER A 281 -15.86 18.63 22.17
N SER A 282 -16.19 19.91 22.09
CA SER A 282 -15.92 20.88 23.14
C SER A 282 -16.72 20.44 24.37
N SER A 283 -16.08 19.72 25.29
CA SER A 283 -16.61 19.32 26.58
C SER A 283 -16.31 20.39 27.62
#